data_AF-A0A958ADA3-F1
#
_entry.id   AF-A0A958ADA3-F1
#
_cell.length_a   1.000
_cell.length_b   1.000
_cell.length_c   1.000
_cell.angle_alpha   90.00
_cell.angle_beta   90.00
_cell.angle_gamma   90.00
#
_symmetry.space_group_name_H-M   'P 1'
#
loop_
_entity.id
_entity.type
_entity.pdbx_description
1 polymer ?
#
loop_
_entity_poly.entity_id
_entity_poly.type
_entity_poly.pdbx_seq_one_letter_code
_entity_poly.pdbx_strand_id
1 'polypeptide(L)'
;LPAGIRWTGRTMSNETYYIQIVNDNDVAVDYWLLREEPSPPDSDSTQPAAAVPALTPDPEMGRQPYSAVDLPTGRNHKRLVAGETYWYTFSRNDPNQSSSFQDLSFSLFYTPDDGNRHNVNFQLFTTAEVNAWLSGSGRLNNFGAGMLVSRDGDPLTGERIWRGNILRGDNYFLAIENGSDVEIDFWLYDQDIIHPLLGPVGEPAANLAHESTSPPALP
;
A
#
# COMPACT_ATOMS: atom_id res chain seq x y z
N LEU A 1 16.62 -30.07 15.78
CA LEU A 1 16.08 -28.69 15.95
C LEU A 1 16.58 -27.87 14.76
N PRO A 2 15.73 -27.08 14.09
CA PRO A 2 16.22 -26.18 13.05
C PRO A 2 17.25 -25.22 13.65
N ALA A 3 18.31 -24.93 12.90
CA ALA A 3 19.32 -23.96 13.32
C ALA A 3 18.68 -22.56 13.39
N GLY A 4 18.82 -21.88 14.52
CA GLY A 4 18.31 -20.53 14.73
C GLY A 4 19.42 -19.61 15.22
N ILE A 5 19.42 -18.37 14.77
CA ILE A 5 20.31 -17.32 15.27
C ILE A 5 19.55 -16.59 16.38
N ARG A 6 20.14 -16.53 17.57
CA ARG A 6 19.58 -15.81 18.73
C ARG A 6 20.43 -14.59 19.02
N TRP A 7 19.79 -13.42 19.02
CA TRP A 7 20.41 -12.19 19.48
C TRP A 7 19.77 -11.74 20.79
N THR A 8 20.59 -11.27 21.72
CA THR A 8 20.14 -10.63 22.96
C THR A 8 20.86 -9.30 23.12
N GLY A 9 20.13 -8.26 23.50
CA GLY A 9 20.68 -6.94 23.74
C GLY A 9 19.72 -6.07 24.54
N ARG A 10 20.25 -5.00 25.10
CA ARG A 10 19.43 -4.01 25.81
C ARG A 10 18.71 -3.16 24.78
N THR A 11 17.41 -3.00 24.96
CA THR A 11 16.58 -2.03 24.24
C THR A 11 16.09 -1.00 25.25
N MET A 12 15.89 0.22 24.78
CA MET A 12 15.21 1.29 25.49
C MET A 12 13.74 1.29 25.08
N SER A 13 12.85 1.59 26.01
CA SER A 13 11.43 1.75 25.71
C SER A 13 11.23 2.93 24.75
N ASN A 14 10.37 2.76 23.75
CA ASN A 14 9.99 3.76 22.74
C ASN A 14 11.06 4.15 21.71
N GLU A 15 12.11 3.33 21.54
CA GLU A 15 13.03 3.47 20.41
C GLU A 15 12.70 2.47 19.30
N THR A 16 12.83 2.92 18.05
CA THR A 16 12.73 2.05 16.88
C THR A 16 14.07 1.38 16.62
N TYR A 17 14.06 0.05 16.55
CA TYR A 17 15.22 -0.76 16.20
C TYR A 17 15.03 -1.39 14.84
N TYR A 18 16.06 -1.35 14.01
CA TYR A 18 16.09 -2.00 12.71
C TYR A 18 16.90 -3.29 12.80
N ILE A 19 16.40 -4.36 12.19
CA ILE A 19 17.08 -5.65 12.11
C ILE A 19 17.41 -5.89 10.64
N GLN A 20 18.70 -6.00 10.33
CA GLN A 20 19.17 -6.39 9.00
C GLN A 20 19.52 -7.87 9.01
N ILE A 21 18.91 -8.63 8.09
CA ILE A 21 19.24 -10.03 7.85
C ILE A 21 20.02 -10.08 6.54
N VAL A 22 21.26 -10.57 6.61
CA VAL A 22 22.13 -10.72 5.45
C VAL A 22 22.32 -12.21 5.18
N ASN A 23 22.08 -12.62 3.95
CA ASN A 23 22.37 -13.95 3.46
C ASN A 23 23.57 -13.86 2.51
N ASP A 24 24.75 -14.27 3.00
CA ASP A 24 25.98 -14.27 2.21
C ASP A 24 26.10 -15.51 1.28
N ASN A 25 25.01 -16.27 1.12
CA ASN A 25 24.95 -17.41 0.21
C ASN A 25 24.18 -17.05 -1.07
N ASP A 26 24.46 -17.78 -2.14
CA ASP A 26 23.80 -17.67 -3.45
C ASP A 26 22.42 -18.37 -3.51
N VAL A 27 21.96 -18.95 -2.41
CA VAL A 27 20.68 -19.65 -2.29
C VAL A 27 19.71 -18.83 -1.43
N ALA A 28 18.49 -18.60 -1.93
CA ALA A 28 17.43 -17.93 -1.18
C ALA A 28 17.04 -18.74 0.08
N VAL A 29 16.80 -18.04 1.19
CA VAL A 29 16.45 -18.65 2.48
C VAL A 29 15.14 -18.07 2.99
N ASP A 30 14.21 -18.95 3.33
CA ASP A 30 13.02 -18.58 4.09
C ASP A 30 13.39 -18.34 5.55
N TYR A 31 12.90 -17.24 6.13
CA TYR A 31 13.17 -16.91 7.52
C TYR A 31 11.93 -16.41 8.25
N TRP A 32 11.97 -16.53 9.57
CA TRP A 32 10.94 -16.06 10.49
C TRP A 32 11.65 -15.26 11.58
N LEU A 33 11.20 -14.03 11.85
CA LEU A 33 11.69 -13.25 12.97
C LEU A 33 10.76 -13.46 14.17
N LEU A 34 11.30 -14.03 15.25
CA LEU A 34 10.57 -14.28 16.48
C LEU A 34 11.12 -13.39 17.59
N ARG A 35 10.24 -12.69 18.29
CA ARG A 35 10.57 -12.04 19.56
C ARG A 35 10.30 -13.04 20.68
N GLU A 36 11.33 -13.42 21.42
CA GLU A 36 11.14 -14.11 22.68
C GLU A 36 10.72 -13.07 23.73
N GLU A 37 9.47 -13.13 24.15
CA GLU A 37 9.05 -12.42 25.35
C GLU A 37 9.70 -13.10 26.57
N PRO A 38 10.19 -12.33 27.56
CA PRO A 38 10.66 -12.93 28.79
C PRO A 38 9.53 -13.75 29.39
N SER A 39 9.78 -15.04 29.64
CA SER A 39 8.83 -15.90 30.31
C SER A 39 8.39 -15.22 31.61
N PRO A 40 7.08 -15.02 31.84
CA PRO A 40 6.62 -14.51 33.12
C PRO A 40 7.08 -15.46 34.23
N PRO A 41 7.42 -14.96 35.43
CA PRO A 41 7.73 -15.83 36.55
C PRO A 41 6.53 -16.74 36.83
N ASP A 42 6.81 -18.05 36.92
CA ASP A 42 5.89 -19.17 37.13
C ASP A 42 4.49 -18.77 37.61
N SER A 43 3.56 -18.68 36.65
CA SER A 43 2.13 -18.63 36.93
C SER A 43 1.55 -20.00 36.58
N ASP A 44 1.09 -20.67 37.64
CA ASP A 44 0.44 -21.97 37.67
C ASP A 44 -0.55 -22.13 36.50
N SER A 45 -0.30 -23.10 35.64
CA SER A 45 -1.00 -23.24 34.35
C SER A 45 -2.31 -23.99 34.49
N THR A 46 -3.42 -23.25 34.64
CA THR A 46 -4.75 -23.69 34.21
C THR A 46 -5.58 -22.53 33.68
N GLN A 47 -5.00 -21.73 32.77
CA GLN A 47 -5.74 -20.69 32.06
C GLN A 47 -5.72 -21.01 30.56
N PRO A 48 -6.89 -21.28 29.93
CA PRO A 48 -6.95 -21.46 28.48
C PRO A 48 -6.37 -20.23 27.81
N ALA A 49 -5.49 -20.45 26.83
CA ALA A 49 -4.83 -19.41 26.07
C ALA A 49 -5.84 -18.37 25.59
N ALA A 50 -5.81 -17.18 26.19
CA ALA A 50 -6.51 -16.03 25.64
C ALA A 50 -5.91 -15.79 24.26
N ALA A 51 -6.74 -15.79 23.23
CA ALA A 51 -6.32 -15.42 21.88
C ALA A 51 -5.61 -14.07 21.97
N VAL A 52 -4.33 -14.03 21.57
CA VAL A 52 -3.60 -12.78 21.39
C VAL A 52 -4.44 -11.95 20.42
N PRO A 53 -4.91 -10.74 20.79
CA PRO A 53 -5.63 -9.89 19.87
C PRO A 53 -4.76 -9.69 18.62
N ALA A 54 -5.27 -10.04 17.45
CA ALA A 54 -4.62 -9.67 16.20
C ALA A 54 -4.41 -8.15 16.25
N LEU A 55 -3.16 -7.70 16.14
CA LEU A 55 -2.85 -6.29 16.02
C LEU A 55 -3.64 -5.77 14.82
N THR A 56 -4.66 -4.96 15.10
CA THR A 56 -5.39 -4.26 14.05
C THR A 56 -4.40 -3.30 13.39
N PRO A 57 -4.29 -3.28 12.06
CA PRO A 57 -3.46 -2.30 11.37
C PRO A 57 -3.87 -0.90 11.84
N ASP A 58 -2.88 -0.06 12.14
CA ASP A 58 -3.13 1.33 12.52
C ASP A 58 -3.91 2.02 11.38
N PRO A 59 -5.11 2.56 11.64
CA PRO A 59 -5.96 3.17 10.61
C PRO A 59 -5.28 4.37 9.91
N GLU A 60 -4.24 4.95 10.51
CA GLU A 60 -3.48 6.08 9.96
C GLU A 60 -2.33 5.66 9.02
N MET A 61 -2.01 4.36 8.93
CA MET A 61 -0.97 3.86 8.02
C MET A 61 -1.32 4.14 6.56
N GLY A 62 -0.37 4.75 5.86
CA GLY A 62 -0.50 5.15 4.47
C GLY A 62 -1.37 6.39 4.26
N ARG A 63 -1.91 7.03 5.29
CA ARG A 63 -2.74 8.24 5.11
C ARG A 63 -1.93 9.51 4.87
N GLN A 64 -0.66 9.50 5.28
CA GLN A 64 0.25 10.64 5.18
C GLN A 64 1.64 10.17 4.72
N PRO A 65 2.48 11.06 4.17
CA PRO A 65 3.81 10.66 3.70
C PRO A 65 4.70 10.07 4.80
N TYR A 66 4.64 10.58 6.03
CA TYR A 66 5.43 10.03 7.14
C TYR A 66 4.87 8.72 7.73
N SER A 67 3.65 8.33 7.34
CA SER A 67 3.06 7.03 7.66
C SER A 67 2.99 6.13 6.43
N ALA A 68 3.68 6.47 5.34
CA ALA A 68 3.67 5.70 4.10
C ALA A 68 4.05 4.24 4.33
N VAL A 69 3.38 3.33 3.63
CA VAL A 69 3.60 1.88 3.76
C VAL A 69 4.55 1.41 2.67
N ASP A 70 5.47 0.49 2.97
CA ASP A 70 6.32 -0.12 1.94
C ASP A 70 5.45 -0.71 0.83
N LEU A 71 5.77 -0.45 -0.43
CA LEU A 71 5.09 -1.00 -1.60
C LEU A 71 5.59 -2.42 -1.88
N PRO A 72 4.79 -3.46 -1.60
CA PRO A 72 5.09 -4.83 -2.02
C PRO A 72 5.18 -4.93 -3.55
N THR A 73 5.97 -5.88 -4.02
CA THR A 73 6.01 -6.22 -5.46
C THR A 73 4.71 -6.88 -5.90
N GLY A 74 4.34 -6.69 -7.17
CA GLY A 74 3.14 -7.28 -7.75
C GLY A 74 1.86 -6.51 -7.42
N ARG A 75 0.78 -7.25 -7.13
CA ARG A 75 -0.58 -6.71 -7.00
C ARG A 75 -0.87 -6.19 -5.60
N ASN A 76 -1.20 -4.91 -5.51
CA ASN A 76 -1.59 -4.23 -4.28
C ASN A 76 -3.03 -3.76 -4.38
N HIS A 77 -3.91 -4.28 -3.53
CA HIS A 77 -5.35 -3.98 -3.55
C HIS A 77 -5.78 -3.33 -2.24
N LYS A 78 -6.47 -2.19 -2.33
CA LYS A 78 -7.09 -1.49 -1.21
C LYS A 78 -8.31 -0.71 -1.67
N ARG A 79 -9.02 -0.19 -0.68
CA ARG A 79 -10.14 0.73 -0.81
C ARG A 79 -9.72 2.13 -0.39
N LEU A 80 -10.26 3.14 -1.06
CA LEU A 80 -9.95 4.54 -0.82
C LEU A 80 -11.23 5.37 -0.91
N VAL A 81 -11.64 6.00 0.20
CA VAL A 81 -12.86 6.82 0.16
C VAL A 81 -12.63 8.11 -0.63
N ALA A 82 -13.72 8.80 -0.95
CA ALA A 82 -13.70 10.09 -1.64
C ALA A 82 -12.79 11.11 -0.92
N GLY A 83 -11.94 11.79 -1.69
CA GLY A 83 -11.00 12.80 -1.22
C GLY A 83 -9.75 12.27 -0.51
N GLU A 84 -9.59 10.96 -0.32
CA GLU A 84 -8.43 10.40 0.38
C GLU A 84 -7.21 10.21 -0.52
N THR A 85 -6.05 10.17 0.12
CA THR A 85 -4.79 9.76 -0.49
C THR A 85 -4.20 8.58 0.28
N TYR A 86 -3.67 7.60 -0.44
CA TYR A 86 -2.89 6.49 0.12
C TYR A 86 -1.43 6.56 -0.35
N TRP A 87 -0.52 6.52 0.61
CA TRP A 87 0.91 6.70 0.43
C TRP A 87 1.65 5.38 0.56
N TYR A 88 2.43 5.08 -0.46
CA TYR A 88 3.44 4.05 -0.44
C TYR A 88 4.85 4.64 -0.45
N THR A 89 5.79 3.92 0.14
CA THR A 89 7.23 4.14 -0.06
C THR A 89 7.82 2.96 -0.84
N PHE A 90 8.81 3.20 -1.68
CA PHE A 90 9.47 2.13 -2.41
C PHE A 90 10.91 2.47 -2.79
N SER A 91 11.73 1.42 -2.84
CA SER A 91 13.05 1.43 -3.46
C SER A 91 13.15 0.24 -4.41
N ARG A 92 13.96 0.37 -5.45
CA ARG A 92 14.25 -0.73 -6.38
C ARG A 92 15.76 -0.83 -6.58
N ASN A 93 16.25 -2.04 -6.44
CA ASN A 93 17.65 -2.37 -6.54
C ASN A 93 17.81 -3.71 -7.25
N ASP A 94 17.61 -3.73 -8.57
CA ASP A 94 17.87 -4.94 -9.37
C ASP A 94 19.40 -5.13 -9.53
N PRO A 95 20.00 -6.17 -8.91
CA PRO A 95 21.44 -6.39 -8.98
C PRO A 95 21.91 -6.76 -10.40
N ASN A 96 21.01 -7.21 -11.28
CA ASN A 96 21.35 -7.66 -12.63
C ASN A 96 21.49 -6.52 -13.64
N GLN A 97 20.99 -5.33 -13.32
CA GLN A 97 21.21 -4.16 -14.15
C GLN A 97 22.58 -3.54 -13.80
N SER A 98 23.30 -2.95 -14.76
CA SER A 98 24.56 -2.24 -14.50
C SER A 98 24.42 -0.71 -14.47
N SER A 99 23.27 -0.19 -14.90
CA SER A 99 22.96 1.25 -14.94
C SER A 99 22.62 1.81 -13.56
N SER A 100 23.04 3.04 -13.25
CA SER A 100 22.55 3.76 -12.05
C SER A 100 21.04 4.03 -12.09
N PHE A 101 20.45 3.96 -13.28
CA PHE A 101 19.01 4.08 -13.50
C PHE A 101 18.36 2.72 -13.72
N GLN A 102 17.16 2.56 -13.18
CA GLN A 102 16.31 1.38 -13.37
C GLN A 102 15.01 1.79 -14.07
N ASP A 103 14.63 1.06 -15.11
CA ASP A 103 13.31 1.16 -15.73
C ASP A 103 12.24 0.66 -14.77
N LEU A 104 11.16 1.42 -14.62
CA LEU A 104 10.03 1.06 -13.79
C LEU A 104 8.72 1.44 -14.49
N SER A 105 7.69 0.64 -14.24
CA SER A 105 6.34 0.91 -14.70
C SER A 105 5.37 0.72 -13.54
N PHE A 106 4.34 1.55 -13.49
CA PHE A 106 3.22 1.37 -12.57
C PHE A 106 1.93 1.36 -13.36
N SER A 107 1.06 0.39 -13.07
CA SER A 107 -0.30 0.35 -13.60
C SER A 107 -1.28 0.41 -12.43
N LEU A 108 -2.21 1.35 -12.47
CA LEU A 108 -3.29 1.49 -11.51
C LEU A 108 -4.61 1.22 -12.22
N PHE A 109 -5.40 0.32 -11.66
CA PHE A 109 -6.79 0.08 -12.04
C PHE A 109 -7.69 0.44 -10.87
N TYR A 110 -8.87 0.96 -11.13
CA TYR A 110 -9.83 1.26 -10.06
C TYR A 110 -11.26 1.11 -10.53
N THR A 111 -12.14 0.80 -9.58
CA THR A 111 -13.58 0.67 -9.77
C THR A 111 -14.31 1.29 -8.57
N PRO A 112 -15.49 1.90 -8.76
CA PRO A 112 -16.10 2.17 -10.05
C PRO A 112 -15.36 3.31 -10.77
N ASP A 113 -15.36 3.26 -12.10
CA ASP A 113 -15.21 4.45 -12.92
C ASP A 113 -16.60 5.05 -13.16
N ASP A 114 -16.84 6.23 -12.60
CA ASP A 114 -18.07 7.00 -12.70
C ASP A 114 -18.12 7.86 -13.98
N GLY A 115 -17.12 7.75 -14.86
CA GLY A 115 -16.93 8.59 -16.04
C GLY A 115 -16.08 9.84 -15.77
N ASN A 116 -15.77 10.16 -14.52
CA ASN A 116 -14.86 11.23 -14.13
C ASN A 116 -13.43 10.70 -13.88
N ARG A 117 -12.92 9.95 -14.85
CA ARG A 117 -11.60 9.26 -14.83
C ARG A 117 -10.41 10.14 -14.44
N HIS A 118 -10.56 11.46 -14.59
CA HIS A 118 -9.53 12.44 -14.25
C HIS A 118 -9.30 12.60 -12.75
N ASN A 119 -10.26 12.22 -11.92
CA ASN A 119 -10.26 12.47 -10.48
C ASN A 119 -9.43 11.45 -9.67
N VAL A 120 -9.25 10.24 -10.19
CA VAL A 120 -8.36 9.24 -9.57
C VAL A 120 -7.03 9.22 -10.28
N ASN A 121 -5.94 9.36 -9.53
CA ASN A 121 -4.58 9.37 -10.08
C ASN A 121 -3.56 8.76 -9.11
N PHE A 122 -2.37 8.49 -9.60
CA PHE A 122 -1.21 8.34 -8.73
C PHE A 122 -0.08 9.27 -9.15
N GLN A 123 0.73 9.68 -8.18
CA GLN A 123 1.84 10.61 -8.33
C GLN A 123 3.10 10.06 -7.65
N LEU A 124 4.26 10.38 -8.20
CA LEU A 124 5.56 9.90 -7.75
C LEU A 124 6.42 11.06 -7.25
N PHE A 125 7.03 10.89 -6.08
CA PHE A 125 7.84 11.91 -5.43
C PHE A 125 9.18 11.34 -4.97
N THR A 126 10.22 12.17 -4.99
CA THR A 126 11.49 11.82 -4.36
C THR A 126 11.38 12.04 -2.84
N THR A 127 12.20 11.34 -2.07
CA THR A 127 12.28 11.58 -0.61
C THR A 127 12.67 13.03 -0.30
N ALA A 128 13.57 13.62 -1.08
CA ALA A 128 13.99 15.02 -0.90
C ALA A 128 12.82 16.00 -1.04
N GLU A 129 11.95 15.77 -2.01
CA GLU A 129 10.80 16.63 -2.28
C GLU A 129 9.74 16.53 -1.18
N VAL A 130 9.43 15.31 -0.72
CA VAL A 130 8.52 15.10 0.42
C VAL A 130 9.06 15.78 1.69
N ASN A 131 10.35 15.64 1.98
CA ASN A 131 10.98 16.29 3.14
C ASN A 131 10.99 17.81 3.02
N ALA A 132 11.25 18.36 1.83
CA ALA A 132 11.18 19.79 1.58
C ALA A 132 9.76 20.31 1.85
N TRP A 133 8.74 19.61 1.35
CA TRP A 133 7.34 19.97 1.58
C TRP A 133 6.95 19.92 3.06
N LEU A 134 7.31 18.83 3.77
CA LEU A 134 7.07 18.69 5.20
C LEU A 134 7.75 19.77 6.04
N SER A 135 8.87 20.32 5.55
CA SER A 135 9.57 21.44 6.20
C SER A 135 9.03 22.83 5.82
N GLY A 136 7.99 22.91 4.99
CA GLY A 136 7.29 24.15 4.66
C GLY A 136 7.74 24.83 3.37
N SER A 137 8.38 24.11 2.43
CA SER A 137 8.72 24.66 1.10
C SER A 137 7.49 25.06 0.25
N GLY A 138 6.29 24.64 0.68
CA GLY A 138 5.00 25.06 0.15
C GLY A 138 4.40 24.05 -0.83
N ARG A 139 5.04 23.85 -2.00
CA ARG A 139 4.50 22.96 -3.05
C ARG A 139 5.25 21.64 -3.08
N LEU A 140 4.50 20.54 -3.10
CA LEU A 140 5.04 19.20 -3.33
C LEU A 140 5.03 18.92 -4.85
N ASN A 141 6.21 18.78 -5.45
CA ASN A 141 6.35 18.58 -6.90
C ASN A 141 6.54 17.10 -7.25
N ASN A 142 5.62 16.51 -8.01
CA ASN A 142 5.87 15.16 -8.53
C ASN A 142 6.92 15.18 -9.65
N PHE A 143 7.68 14.09 -9.78
CA PHE A 143 8.53 13.86 -10.95
C PHE A 143 7.83 12.96 -11.99
N GLY A 144 6.68 12.39 -11.64
CA GLY A 144 5.89 11.52 -12.49
C GLY A 144 4.47 11.37 -11.98
N ALA A 145 3.54 11.11 -12.89
CA ALA A 145 2.14 10.85 -12.57
C ALA A 145 1.51 9.87 -13.57
N GLY A 146 0.44 9.21 -13.15
CA GLY A 146 -0.33 8.28 -13.97
C GLY A 146 -1.00 8.95 -15.17
N MET A 147 -0.63 8.53 -16.37
CA MET A 147 -1.32 8.90 -17.61
C MET A 147 -2.60 8.09 -17.74
N LEU A 148 -3.70 8.76 -18.09
CA LEU A 148 -4.98 8.10 -18.35
C LEU A 148 -4.87 7.24 -19.62
N VAL A 149 -5.28 5.98 -19.51
CA VAL A 149 -5.37 5.03 -20.62
C VAL A 149 -6.67 4.23 -20.52
N SER A 150 -6.99 3.45 -21.55
CA SER A 150 -8.14 2.55 -21.56
C SER A 150 -7.78 1.34 -22.43
N ARG A 151 -7.13 0.35 -21.83
CA ARG A 151 -6.53 -0.81 -22.51
C ARG A 151 -7.19 -2.12 -22.13
N ASP A 152 -7.97 -2.16 -21.06
CA ASP A 152 -8.68 -3.35 -20.61
C ASP A 152 -10.04 -3.58 -21.28
N GLY A 153 -10.58 -2.55 -21.93
CA GLY A 153 -11.86 -2.60 -22.64
C GLY A 153 -13.11 -2.58 -21.74
N ASP A 154 -12.93 -2.41 -20.42
CA ASP A 154 -14.04 -2.32 -19.47
C ASP A 154 -14.41 -0.85 -19.22
N PRO A 155 -15.62 -0.40 -19.57
CA PRO A 155 -16.04 0.98 -19.33
C PRO A 155 -16.18 1.33 -17.84
N LEU A 156 -16.28 0.35 -16.94
CA LEU A 156 -16.42 0.55 -15.49
C LEU A 156 -15.08 0.56 -14.74
N THR A 157 -13.98 0.34 -15.45
CA THR A 157 -12.64 0.33 -14.88
C THR A 157 -11.87 1.54 -15.39
N GLY A 158 -11.35 2.32 -14.44
CA GLY A 158 -10.43 3.40 -14.73
C GLY A 158 -9.00 2.89 -14.71
N GLU A 159 -8.15 3.38 -15.63
CA GLU A 159 -6.79 2.89 -15.78
C GLU A 159 -5.78 4.04 -15.90
N ARG A 160 -4.72 3.98 -15.09
CA ARG A 160 -3.56 4.87 -15.17
C ARG A 160 -2.27 4.08 -15.38
N ILE A 161 -1.37 4.61 -16.19
CA ILE A 161 -0.02 4.08 -16.35
C ILE A 161 1.04 5.15 -16.22
N TRP A 162 2.14 4.80 -15.57
CA TRP A 162 3.38 5.55 -15.64
C TRP A 162 4.52 4.63 -16.05
N ARG A 163 5.44 5.14 -16.87
CA ARG A 163 6.69 4.48 -17.25
C ARG A 163 7.81 5.50 -17.17
N GLY A 164 8.94 5.11 -16.62
CA GLY A 164 10.11 5.98 -16.56
C GLY A 164 11.28 5.33 -15.87
N ASN A 165 12.26 6.16 -15.54
CA ASN A 165 13.49 5.76 -14.89
C ASN A 165 13.59 6.36 -13.50
N ILE A 166 14.06 5.56 -12.56
CA ILE A 166 14.44 6.01 -11.21
C ILE A 166 15.91 5.71 -10.96
N LEU A 167 16.54 6.45 -10.05
CA LEU A 167 17.85 6.07 -9.51
C LEU A 167 17.71 4.82 -8.65
N ARG A 168 18.64 3.88 -8.85
CA ARG A 168 18.69 2.62 -8.12
C ARG A 168 18.99 2.85 -6.64
N GLY A 169 18.30 2.13 -5.78
CA GLY A 169 18.52 2.14 -4.34
C GLY A 169 17.97 3.37 -3.62
N ASP A 170 17.65 4.44 -4.35
CA ASP A 170 16.95 5.59 -3.80
C ASP A 170 15.54 5.21 -3.33
N ASN A 171 15.05 5.97 -2.34
CA ASN A 171 13.72 5.82 -1.80
C ASN A 171 12.76 6.87 -2.38
N TYR A 172 11.58 6.42 -2.79
CA TYR A 172 10.56 7.22 -3.45
C TYR A 172 9.22 7.03 -2.77
N PHE A 173 8.32 7.98 -3.02
CA PHE A 173 6.93 7.90 -2.58
C PHE A 173 6.01 7.77 -3.78
N LEU A 174 4.96 6.97 -3.64
CA LEU A 174 3.85 6.87 -4.57
C LEU A 174 2.57 7.20 -3.80
N ALA A 175 1.90 8.28 -4.21
CA ALA A 175 0.62 8.68 -3.64
C ALA A 175 -0.49 8.32 -4.61
N ILE A 176 -1.48 7.55 -4.18
CA ILE A 176 -2.73 7.29 -4.92
C ILE A 176 -3.78 8.21 -4.35
N GLU A 177 -4.36 9.06 -5.19
CA GLU A 177 -5.36 10.04 -4.80
C GLU A 177 -6.71 9.65 -5.42
N ASN A 178 -7.74 9.59 -4.57
CA ASN A 178 -9.12 9.52 -5.00
C ASN A 178 -9.74 10.92 -4.87
N GLY A 179 -9.62 11.74 -5.91
CA GLY A 179 -10.28 13.04 -5.97
C GLY A 179 -11.75 12.98 -6.39
N SER A 180 -12.35 11.79 -6.51
CA SER A 180 -13.77 11.65 -6.86
C SER A 180 -14.66 11.85 -5.63
N ASP A 181 -15.98 11.85 -5.83
CA ASP A 181 -16.99 11.91 -4.77
C ASP A 181 -17.49 10.53 -4.32
N VAL A 182 -16.92 9.45 -4.88
CA VAL A 182 -17.26 8.06 -4.54
C VAL A 182 -16.05 7.31 -3.97
N GLU A 183 -16.33 6.29 -3.15
CA GLU A 183 -15.31 5.34 -2.74
C GLU A 183 -14.88 4.47 -3.92
N ILE A 184 -13.58 4.17 -4.01
CA ILE A 184 -13.03 3.26 -5.02
C ILE A 184 -12.34 2.07 -4.36
N ASP A 185 -12.41 0.91 -5.01
CA ASP A 185 -11.43 -0.15 -4.87
C ASP A 185 -10.35 0.06 -5.94
N PHE A 186 -9.07 -0.07 -5.59
CA PHE A 186 -7.94 0.11 -6.51
C PHE A 186 -6.96 -1.06 -6.47
N TRP A 187 -6.34 -1.32 -7.62
CA TRP A 187 -5.27 -2.29 -7.81
C TRP A 187 -4.05 -1.62 -8.43
N LEU A 188 -2.96 -1.53 -7.66
CA LEU A 188 -1.67 -1.03 -8.11
C LEU A 188 -0.72 -2.20 -8.40
N TYR A 189 -0.06 -2.13 -9.56
CA TYR A 189 0.97 -3.06 -10.00
C TYR A 189 2.27 -2.31 -10.25
N ASP A 190 3.41 -2.90 -9.88
CA ASP A 190 4.76 -2.37 -10.22
C ASP A 190 5.29 -2.86 -11.57
N GLN A 191 4.35 -3.14 -12.48
CA GLN A 191 4.59 -3.60 -13.84
C GLN A 191 3.59 -2.93 -14.81
N ASP A 192 3.90 -3.01 -16.10
CA ASP A 192 2.95 -2.67 -17.17
C ASP A 192 1.96 -3.81 -17.39
N ILE A 193 0.79 -3.71 -16.77
CA ILE A 193 -0.27 -4.73 -16.84
C ILE A 193 -1.35 -4.27 -17.80
N ILE A 194 -1.88 -5.23 -18.57
CA ILE A 194 -3.03 -5.06 -19.45
C ILE A 194 -3.99 -6.22 -19.13
N HIS A 195 -5.30 -5.95 -19.07
CA HIS A 195 -6.34 -6.93 -18.71
C HIS A 195 -6.09 -7.63 -17.35
N PRO A 196 -6.00 -6.88 -16.24
CA PRO A 196 -5.81 -7.49 -14.93
C PRO A 196 -7.03 -8.31 -14.51
N LEU A 197 -6.79 -9.40 -13.77
CA LEU A 197 -7.84 -10.11 -13.04
C LEU A 197 -8.10 -9.39 -11.71
N LEU A 198 -9.09 -8.48 -11.70
CA LEU A 198 -9.43 -7.65 -10.54
C LEU A 198 -10.18 -8.42 -9.44
N GLY A 199 -10.81 -9.54 -9.78
CA GLY A 199 -11.69 -10.29 -8.88
C GLY A 199 -13.15 -9.83 -9.01
N PRO A 200 -14.07 -10.32 -8.16
CA PRO A 200 -15.44 -9.82 -8.17
C PRO A 200 -15.46 -8.33 -7.82
N VAL A 201 -16.10 -7.52 -8.68
CA VAL A 201 -16.37 -6.11 -8.41
C VAL A 201 -17.17 -6.05 -7.12
N GLY A 202 -16.65 -5.36 -6.09
CA GLY A 202 -17.44 -5.11 -4.88
C GLY A 202 -18.73 -4.43 -5.29
N GLU A 203 -19.88 -4.95 -4.84
CA GLU A 203 -21.17 -4.33 -5.14
C GLU A 203 -21.08 -2.83 -4.83
N PRO A 204 -21.47 -1.93 -5.77
CA PRO A 204 -21.50 -0.51 -5.47
C PRO A 204 -22.34 -0.32 -4.22
N ALA A 205 -21.86 0.46 -3.26
CA ALA A 205 -22.58 0.79 -2.05
C ALA A 205 -23.98 1.30 -2.43
N ALA A 206 -24.96 0.39 -2.37
CA ALA A 206 -26.33 0.66 -2.74
C ALA A 206 -26.89 1.60 -1.69
N ASN A 207 -26.77 2.89 -2.00
CA ASN A 207 -27.68 3.97 -1.66
C ASN A 207 -28.60 3.66 -0.45
N LEU A 208 -28.09 3.91 0.76
CA LEU A 208 -28.91 4.02 1.96
C LEU A 208 -29.76 5.31 1.87
N ALA A 209 -30.85 5.28 1.10
CA ALA A 209 -32.07 6.10 1.19
C ALA A 209 -32.91 5.79 -0.07
N HIS A 210 -34.07 5.15 -0.01
CA HIS A 210 -35.26 5.60 0.69
C HIS A 210 -36.09 4.43 1.22
N GLU A 211 -36.45 4.52 2.50
CA GLU A 211 -37.50 3.75 3.14
C GLU A 211 -38.81 3.74 2.34
N SER A 212 -39.39 2.55 2.30
CA SER A 212 -40.81 2.24 2.17
C SER A 212 -41.76 3.34 2.67
N THR A 213 -42.63 3.84 1.79
CA THR A 213 -44.02 4.14 2.16
C THR A 213 -44.95 3.83 0.97
N SER A 214 -45.44 2.59 0.90
CA SER A 214 -46.64 2.29 0.12
C SER A 214 -47.85 2.40 1.06
N PRO A 215 -48.90 3.16 0.72
CA PRO A 215 -50.01 3.44 1.64
C PRO A 215 -50.94 2.23 1.81
N PRO A 216 -51.70 2.16 2.91
CA PRO A 216 -52.59 1.03 3.19
C PRO A 216 -53.76 1.00 2.21
N ALA A 217 -54.11 -0.20 1.74
CA ALA A 217 -55.35 -0.45 1.03
C ALA A 217 -56.54 -0.23 1.98
N LEU A 218 -57.49 0.61 1.55
CA LEU A 218 -58.78 0.82 2.24
C LEU A 218 -59.77 -0.31 1.87
N PRO A 219 -60.76 -0.58 2.75
CA PRO A 219 -61.56 -1.81 2.78
C PRO A 219 -62.55 -1.97 1.62
#